data_AF-A0A940RKR1-F1
#
_entry.id   AF-A0A940RKR1-F1
#
_cell.length_a   1.000
_cell.length_b   1.000
_cell.length_c   1.000
_cell.angle_alpha   90.00
_cell.angle_beta   90.00
_cell.angle_gamma   90.00
#
_symmetry.space_group_name_H-M   'P 1'
#
loop_
_entity.id
_entity.type
_entity.pdbx_description
1 polymer ?
#
loop_
_entity_poly.entity_id
_entity_poly.type
_entity_poly.pdbx_seq_one_letter_code
_entity_poly.pdbx_strand_id
1 'polypeptide(L)'
;MSLSRIVMRLARNPGTEFAGGDDHRGYALTAPLTDEGMLDAAAYAKAKDECVVRRFAPDEDAADGRLNRRGERWFFDYDEGDDLDDEPVYRLGQHRFAIGEYVTVTDEEGRPLTYKVMEVTPV
;
A
#
# COMPACT_ATOMS: atom_id res chain seq x y z
N MET A 1 7.81 -11.46 -15.55
CA MET A 1 6.97 -10.50 -14.80
C MET A 1 7.89 -9.89 -13.78
N SER A 2 8.15 -8.58 -13.89
CA SER A 2 9.01 -7.87 -12.95
C SER A 2 8.14 -7.31 -11.84
N LEU A 3 8.54 -7.52 -10.59
CA LEU A 3 7.96 -6.80 -9.46
C LEU A 3 8.44 -5.36 -9.52
N SER A 4 7.67 -4.46 -8.92
CA SER A 4 8.06 -3.07 -8.72
C SER A 4 8.07 -2.77 -7.24
N ARG A 5 9.13 -2.12 -6.79
CA ARG A 5 9.17 -1.43 -5.50
C ARG A 5 8.55 -0.06 -5.67
N ILE A 6 7.56 0.23 -4.84
CA ILE A 6 6.74 1.43 -4.88
C ILE A 6 6.83 2.08 -3.50
N VAL A 7 7.28 3.33 -3.44
CA VAL A 7 7.33 4.08 -2.17
C VAL A 7 6.27 5.15 -2.20
N MET A 8 5.42 5.14 -1.19
CA MET A 8 4.35 6.10 -0.99
C MET A 8 4.58 6.83 0.33
N ARG A 9 4.41 8.15 0.34
CA ARG A 9 4.57 8.99 1.54
C ARG A 9 3.30 9.76 1.84
N LEU A 10 3.03 10.03 3.11
CA LEU A 10 1.78 10.65 3.53
C LEU A 10 1.68 12.06 2.94
N ALA A 11 0.67 12.27 2.11
CA ALA A 11 0.38 13.57 1.52
C ALA A 11 -0.38 14.45 2.53
N ARG A 12 -0.67 15.69 2.13
CA ARG A 12 -1.54 16.56 2.93
C ARG A 12 -2.93 15.94 3.07
N ASN A 13 -3.38 15.76 4.31
CA ASN A 13 -4.72 15.29 4.65
C ASN A 13 -5.45 16.35 5.48
N PRO A 14 -6.06 17.38 4.84
CA PRO A 14 -6.76 18.45 5.55
C PRO A 14 -7.88 17.90 6.43
N GLY A 15 -8.06 18.48 7.63
CA GLY A 15 -9.07 18.03 8.59
C GLY A 15 -8.65 16.83 9.45
N THR A 16 -7.41 16.38 9.32
CA THR A 16 -6.77 15.39 10.21
C THR A 16 -5.57 16.01 10.92
N GLU A 17 -4.96 15.27 11.84
CA GLU A 17 -3.66 15.61 12.44
C GLU A 17 -2.54 15.76 11.39
N PHE A 18 -2.70 15.18 10.20
CA PHE A 18 -1.75 15.22 9.09
C PHE A 18 -2.10 16.27 8.03
N ALA A 19 -2.65 17.42 8.44
CA ALA A 19 -3.01 18.50 7.52
C ALA A 19 -1.83 18.98 6.63
N GLY A 20 -0.60 18.93 7.16
CA GLY A 20 0.64 19.25 6.45
C GLY A 20 1.22 18.10 5.62
N GLY A 21 0.72 16.88 5.78
CA GLY A 21 1.39 15.65 5.36
C GLY A 21 2.60 15.34 6.23
N ASP A 22 3.23 14.19 5.95
CA ASP A 22 4.46 13.77 6.62
C ASP A 22 5.26 12.86 5.68
N ASP A 23 6.43 13.30 5.26
CA ASP A 23 7.27 12.53 4.37
C ASP A 23 8.05 11.42 5.09
N HIS A 24 8.08 11.40 6.43
CA HIS A 24 8.65 10.31 7.23
C HIS A 24 7.65 9.20 7.53
N ARG A 25 6.38 9.37 7.12
CA ARG A 25 5.32 8.36 7.25
C ARG A 25 4.89 7.86 5.89
N GLY A 26 4.71 6.54 5.74
CA GLY A 26 4.38 5.96 4.45
C GLY A 26 4.43 4.44 4.38
N TYR A 27 4.43 3.96 3.13
CA TYR A 27 4.49 2.54 2.79
C TYR A 27 5.53 2.29 1.69
N ALA A 28 6.27 1.21 1.83
CA ALA A 28 7.05 0.62 0.76
C ALA A 28 6.38 -0.70 0.34
N LEU A 29 5.89 -0.75 -0.88
CA LEU A 29 5.15 -1.88 -1.45
C LEU A 29 6.00 -2.55 -2.53
N THR A 30 6.10 -3.87 -2.50
CA THR A 30 6.61 -4.67 -3.61
C THR A 30 5.44 -5.38 -4.25
N ALA A 31 5.13 -5.06 -5.51
CA ALA A 31 4.01 -5.66 -6.22
C ALA A 31 4.20 -5.59 -7.74
N PRO A 32 3.58 -6.50 -8.51
CA PRO A 32 3.57 -6.41 -9.96
C PRO A 32 2.60 -5.32 -10.42
N LEU A 33 3.05 -4.51 -11.37
CA LEU A 33 2.25 -3.47 -12.01
C LEU A 33 2.02 -3.81 -13.48
N THR A 34 0.86 -3.41 -14.01
CA THR A 34 0.58 -3.38 -15.46
C THR A 34 1.34 -2.22 -16.12
N ASP A 35 1.38 -2.18 -17.45
CA ASP A 35 1.95 -1.05 -18.22
C ASP A 35 1.26 0.29 -17.92
N GLU A 36 0.01 0.23 -17.44
CA GLU A 36 -0.75 1.39 -17.01
C GLU A 36 -0.43 1.81 -15.57
N GLY A 37 0.41 1.05 -14.84
CA GLY A 37 0.75 1.31 -13.45
C GLY A 37 -0.33 0.86 -12.45
N MET A 38 -1.22 -0.05 -12.84
CA MET A 38 -2.21 -0.65 -11.94
C MET A 38 -1.67 -1.96 -11.34
N LEU A 39 -2.13 -2.38 -10.17
CA LEU A 39 -1.76 -3.69 -9.63
C LEU A 39 -2.22 -4.82 -10.57
N ASP A 40 -1.28 -5.63 -11.02
CA ASP A 40 -1.57 -6.75 -11.92
C ASP A 40 -2.01 -7.97 -11.11
N ALA A 41 -3.31 -8.24 -11.10
CA ALA A 41 -3.89 -9.38 -10.38
C ALA A 41 -3.41 -10.74 -10.90
N ALA A 42 -3.15 -10.86 -12.22
CA ALA A 42 -2.73 -12.12 -12.83
C ALA A 42 -1.25 -12.43 -12.54
N ALA A 43 -0.42 -11.39 -12.52
CA ALA A 43 0.97 -11.51 -12.09
C ALA A 43 1.09 -11.72 -10.58
N TYR A 44 0.28 -11.01 -9.79
CA TYR A 44 0.24 -11.16 -8.33
C TYR A 44 -0.07 -12.59 -7.92
N ALA A 45 -1.04 -13.25 -8.56
CA ALA A 45 -1.38 -14.64 -8.26
C ALA A 45 -0.20 -15.61 -8.44
N LYS A 46 0.82 -15.25 -9.22
CA LYS A 46 2.00 -16.07 -9.50
C LYS A 46 3.20 -15.71 -8.61
N ALA A 47 3.23 -14.51 -8.06
CA ALA A 47 4.33 -13.96 -7.26
C ALA A 47 3.85 -13.51 -5.87
N LYS A 48 2.76 -14.11 -5.36
CA LYS A 48 2.10 -13.70 -4.12
C LYS A 48 3.06 -13.66 -2.94
N ASP A 49 3.94 -14.66 -2.81
CA ASP A 49 4.91 -14.75 -1.72
C ASP A 49 6.00 -13.66 -1.76
N GLU A 50 6.19 -13.01 -2.91
CA GLU A 50 7.14 -11.91 -3.09
C GLU A 50 6.45 -10.53 -2.91
N CYS A 51 5.11 -10.50 -2.83
CA CYS A 51 4.34 -9.27 -2.72
C CYS A 51 4.20 -8.82 -1.27
N VAL A 52 5.12 -7.96 -0.84
CA VAL A 52 5.24 -7.50 0.56
C VAL A 52 4.99 -6.01 0.70
N VAL A 53 4.56 -5.59 1.89
CA VAL A 53 4.40 -4.19 2.27
C VAL A 53 5.16 -3.90 3.55
N ARG A 54 5.78 -2.73 3.65
CA ARG A 54 6.40 -2.22 4.86
C ARG A 54 5.81 -0.87 5.21
N ARG A 55 5.17 -0.74 6.36
CA ARG A 55 4.73 0.52 6.96
C ARG A 55 5.91 1.16 7.70
N PHE A 56 6.08 2.46 7.55
CA PHE A 56 7.07 3.22 8.30
C PHE A 56 6.48 4.55 8.78
N ALA A 57 6.86 4.95 9.99
CA ALA A 57 6.49 6.20 10.64
C ALA A 57 7.59 6.61 11.63
N PRO A 58 7.72 7.91 11.99
CA PRO A 58 8.74 8.35 12.93
C PRO A 58 8.46 7.97 14.39
N ASP A 59 7.18 7.76 14.73
CA ASP A 59 6.68 7.51 16.08
C ASP A 59 6.30 6.04 16.36
N GLU A 60 6.45 5.17 15.36
CA GLU A 60 6.12 3.74 15.44
C GLU A 60 7.24 2.88 14.86
N ASP A 61 7.41 1.66 15.38
CA ASP A 61 8.27 0.67 14.74
C ASP A 61 7.75 0.31 13.35
N ALA A 62 8.69 0.10 12.42
CA ALA A 62 8.31 -0.33 11.08
C ALA A 62 7.67 -1.72 11.12
N ALA A 63 6.52 -1.86 10.47
CA ALA A 63 5.80 -3.12 10.37
C ALA A 63 5.94 -3.68 8.95
N ASP A 64 6.40 -4.93 8.83
CA ASP A 64 6.42 -5.67 7.58
C ASP A 64 5.16 -6.56 7.50
N GLY A 65 4.56 -6.65 6.32
CA GLY A 65 3.34 -7.41 6.05
C GLY A 65 3.29 -7.87 4.59
N ARG A 66 2.14 -8.42 4.19
CA ARG A 66 1.89 -8.91 2.84
C ARG A 66 0.83 -8.07 2.13
N LEU A 67 0.99 -7.91 0.82
CA LEU A 67 -0.10 -7.43 -0.02
C LEU A 67 -1.05 -8.62 -0.26
N ASN A 68 -2.32 -8.45 0.09
CA ASN A 68 -3.35 -9.45 -0.14
C ASN A 68 -4.50 -8.90 -1.01
N ARG A 69 -5.32 -9.82 -1.53
CA ARG A 69 -6.43 -9.51 -2.44
C ARG A 69 -7.66 -10.37 -2.15
N ARG A 70 -8.84 -9.74 -2.04
CA ARG A 70 -10.15 -10.41 -1.90
C ARG A 70 -11.13 -9.84 -2.93
N GLY A 71 -11.44 -10.62 -3.96
CA GLY A 71 -12.16 -10.12 -5.13
C GLY A 71 -11.32 -9.05 -5.83
N GLU A 72 -11.87 -7.87 -6.07
CA GLU A 72 -11.16 -6.74 -6.67
C GLU A 72 -10.44 -5.84 -5.65
N ARG A 73 -10.60 -6.13 -4.35
CA ARG A 73 -10.05 -5.31 -3.27
C ARG A 73 -8.66 -5.76 -2.89
N TRP A 74 -7.74 -4.81 -2.83
CA TRP A 74 -6.38 -4.98 -2.35
C TRP A 74 -6.28 -4.46 -0.92
N PHE A 75 -5.52 -5.16 -0.09
CA PHE A 75 -5.34 -4.80 1.31
C PHE A 75 -3.97 -5.20 1.83
N PHE A 76 -3.55 -4.55 2.91
CA PHE A 76 -2.34 -4.90 3.64
C PHE A 76 -2.71 -5.81 4.80
N ASP A 77 -1.93 -6.87 4.93
CA ASP A 77 -2.08 -7.88 5.96
C ASP A 77 -0.79 -7.92 6.78
N TYR A 78 -0.88 -7.51 8.04
CA TYR A 78 0.23 -7.47 8.98
C TYR A 78 0.18 -8.60 10.00
N ASP A 79 -0.90 -9.39 10.02
CA ASP A 79 -1.00 -10.52 10.92
C ASP A 79 -0.23 -11.72 10.36
N GLU A 80 0.50 -12.42 11.23
CA GLU A 80 1.10 -13.71 10.89
C GLU A 80 0.07 -14.87 10.96
N GLY A 81 -1.15 -14.58 11.42
CA GLY A 81 -2.25 -15.54 11.59
C GLY A 81 -3.13 -15.69 10.35
N ASP A 82 -3.71 -16.87 10.16
CA ASP A 82 -4.50 -17.25 8.97
C ASP A 82 -5.97 -16.78 9.02
N ASP A 83 -6.34 -15.93 10.00
CA ASP A 83 -7.70 -15.43 10.21
C ASP A 83 -8.00 -14.21 9.30
N LEU A 84 -8.05 -14.47 7.99
CA LEU A 84 -8.49 -13.52 6.96
C LEU A 84 -10.00 -13.28 6.93
N ASP A 85 -10.74 -13.82 7.91
CA ASP A 85 -12.21 -13.75 7.98
C ASP A 85 -12.73 -12.42 8.53
N ASP A 86 -11.90 -11.67 9.27
CA ASP A 86 -12.21 -10.30 9.66
C ASP A 86 -12.05 -9.31 8.49
N GLU A 87 -12.84 -8.23 8.53
CA GLU A 87 -12.87 -7.28 7.43
C GLU A 87 -11.51 -6.59 7.27
N PRO A 88 -10.89 -6.57 6.06
CA PRO A 88 -9.56 -6.04 5.87
C PRO A 88 -9.46 -4.60 6.35
N VAL A 89 -8.57 -4.47 7.32
CA VAL A 89 -8.32 -3.29 8.13
C VAL A 89 -7.66 -2.21 7.27
N TYR A 90 -6.66 -2.58 6.46
CA TYR A 90 -5.94 -1.68 5.57
C TYR A 90 -6.33 -1.83 4.11
N ARG A 91 -7.05 -0.88 3.51
CA ARG A 91 -7.54 -1.03 2.12
C ARG A 91 -6.85 -0.08 1.16
N LEU A 92 -6.48 -0.60 -0.01
CA LEU A 92 -6.02 0.19 -1.14
C LEU A 92 -7.19 0.50 -2.07
N GLY A 93 -7.36 1.77 -2.42
CA GLY A 93 -8.24 2.16 -3.52
C GLY A 93 -7.73 1.66 -4.88
N GLN A 94 -8.58 1.70 -5.90
CA GLN A 94 -8.19 1.40 -7.28
C GLN A 94 -7.44 2.59 -7.88
N HIS A 95 -6.15 2.70 -7.54
CA HIS A 95 -5.31 3.81 -7.95
C HIS A 95 -4.16 3.34 -8.85
N ARG A 96 -3.67 4.28 -9.65
CA ARG A 96 -2.44 4.13 -10.42
C ARG A 96 -1.23 4.38 -9.53
N PHE A 97 -0.28 3.46 -9.55
CA PHE A 97 1.02 3.60 -8.90
C PHE A 97 2.02 4.15 -9.91
N ALA A 98 2.02 5.47 -10.06
CA ALA A 98 3.01 6.20 -10.86
C ALA A 98 3.52 7.41 -10.08
N ILE A 99 4.76 7.81 -10.31
CA ILE A 99 5.38 8.94 -9.59
C ILE A 99 4.49 10.19 -9.69
N GLY A 100 4.15 10.77 -8.55
CA GLY A 100 3.30 11.96 -8.46
C GLY A 100 1.82 11.67 -8.23
N GLU A 101 1.36 10.46 -8.51
CA GLU A 101 -0.03 10.04 -8.28
C GLU A 101 -0.36 9.91 -6.80
N TYR A 102 -1.65 10.02 -6.49
CA TYR A 102 -2.17 9.90 -5.14
C TYR A 102 -2.93 8.59 -4.97
N VAL A 103 -2.62 7.91 -3.88
CA VAL A 103 -3.21 6.63 -3.49
C VAL A 103 -3.85 6.80 -2.13
N THR A 104 -5.12 6.42 -2.02
CA THR A 104 -5.80 6.38 -0.72
C THR A 104 -5.56 5.02 -0.07
N VAL A 105 -5.08 5.06 1.17
CA VAL A 105 -5.00 3.91 2.06
C VAL A 105 -5.95 4.17 3.23
N THR A 106 -6.91 3.28 3.43
CA THR A 106 -7.73 3.28 4.65
C THR A 106 -6.92 2.62 5.77
N ASP A 107 -6.78 3.28 6.91
CA ASP A 107 -6.11 2.75 8.10
C ASP A 107 -7.01 1.81 8.91
N GLU A 108 -6.49 1.30 10.02
CA GLU A 108 -7.21 0.36 10.88
C GLU A 108 -8.45 0.91 11.58
N GLU A 109 -8.51 2.21 11.74
CA GLU A 109 -9.67 2.91 12.30
C GLU A 109 -10.71 3.25 11.22
N GLY A 110 -10.50 2.77 9.99
CA GLY A 110 -11.35 3.05 8.84
C GLY A 110 -11.17 4.45 8.26
N ARG A 111 -10.10 5.17 8.64
CA ARG A 111 -9.85 6.55 8.16
C ARG A 111 -9.10 6.51 6.83
N PRO A 112 -9.65 7.12 5.77
CA PRO A 112 -8.95 7.22 4.49
C PRO A 112 -7.87 8.29 4.58
N LEU A 113 -6.60 7.88 4.44
CA LEU A 113 -5.47 8.77 4.34
C LEU A 113 -4.90 8.74 2.91
N THR A 114 -4.57 9.93 2.41
CA THR A 114 -4.01 10.13 1.08
C THR A 114 -2.49 10.08 1.16
N TYR A 115 -1.90 9.24 0.33
CA TYR A 115 -0.47 9.11 0.14
C TYR A 115 -0.10 9.51 -1.28
N LYS A 116 1.11 10.03 -1.47
CA LYS A 116 1.67 10.33 -2.78
C LYS A 116 2.73 9.31 -3.13
N VAL A 117 2.69 8.79 -4.36
CA VAL A 117 3.71 7.91 -4.90
C VAL A 117 4.96 8.74 -5.20
N MET A 118 6.05 8.40 -4.53
CA MET A 118 7.33 9.10 -4.62
C MET A 118 8.35 8.34 -5.47
N GLU A 119 8.23 7.01 -5.50
CA GLU A 119 9.15 6.14 -6.22
C GLU A 119 8.40 4.95 -6.80
N VAL A 120 8.77 4.56 -8.02
CA VAL A 120 8.38 3.30 -8.66
C VAL A 120 9.60 2.77 -9.41
N THR A 121 10.17 1.67 -8.94
CA THR A 121 11.39 1.07 -9.50
C THR A 121 11.19 -0.42 -9.70
N PRO A 122 11.52 -0.98 -10.89
CA PRO A 122 11.56 -2.43 -11.07
C PRO A 122 12.52 -3.10 -10.07
N VAL A 123 12.13 -4.26 -9.56
CA VAL A 123 12.94 -5.15 -8.70
C VAL A 123 13.71 -6.15 -9.54
#